data_AF-A0A2X2VKR5-F1
#
_entry.id   AF-A0A2X2VKR5-F1
#
_cell.length_a   1.000
_cell.length_b   1.000
_cell.length_c   1.000
_cell.angle_alpha   90.00
_cell.angle_beta   90.00
_cell.angle_gamma   90.00
#
_symmetry.space_group_name_H-M   'P 1'
#
loop_
_entity.id
_entity.type
_entity.pdbx_description
1 polymer ?
#
loop_
_entity_poly.entity_id
_entity_poly.type
_entity_poly.pdbx_seq_one_letter_code
_entity_poly.pdbx_strand_id
1 'polypeptide(L)'
;MILTGVASAWLRWRGRLYQCRPFLWFVFCMGPSGLIAILAGWFTTEIGRQPWVVYGLQRTRDAVSAHGDMHMSVSLLAFILVYSSVFGGGLPLPGAADQKGASARACA
;
A
#
# COMPACT_ATOMS: atom_id res chain seq x y z
N MET A 1 -11.56 7.55 10.32
CA MET A 1 -11.37 6.37 11.19
C MET A 1 -12.03 6.56 12.56
N ILE A 2 -11.60 7.52 13.39
CA ILE A 2 -12.19 7.72 14.74
C ILE A 2 -13.67 8.11 14.67
N LEU A 3 -14.03 9.10 13.84
CA LEU A 3 -15.44 9.50 13.64
C LEU A 3 -16.30 8.35 13.11
N THR A 4 -15.79 7.54 12.18
CA THR A 4 -16.48 6.34 11.68
C THR A 4 -16.71 5.32 12.79
N GLY A 5 -15.74 5.13 13.69
CA GLY A 5 -15.83 4.24 14.86
C GLY A 5 -16.80 4.74 15.93
N VAL A 6 -16.83 6.05 16.20
CA VAL A 6 -17.77 6.65 17.16
C VAL A 6 -19.20 6.59 16.61
N ALA A 7 -19.39 6.92 15.33
CA ALA A 7 -20.69 6.84 14.68
C ALA A 7 -21.21 5.40 14.58
N SER A 8 -20.34 4.42 14.32
CA SER A 8 -20.74 3.00 14.29
C SER A 8 -21.14 2.50 15.68
N ALA A 9 -20.39 2.85 16.73
CA ALA A 9 -20.75 2.49 18.11
C ALA A 9 -22.09 3.09 18.52
N TRP A 10 -22.36 4.34 18.15
CA TRP A 10 -23.62 5.02 18.44
C TRP A 10 -24.81 4.41 17.68
N LEU A 11 -24.66 4.09 16.39
CA LEU A 11 -25.71 3.41 15.60
C LEU A 11 -25.93 1.96 16.03
N ARG A 12 -24.89 1.27 16.53
CA ARG A 12 -24.99 -0.08 17.12
C ARG A 12 -25.86 -0.04 18.36
N TRP A 13 -25.68 0.97 19.21
CA TRP A 13 -26.46 1.12 20.45
C TRP A 13 -27.93 1.46 20.19
N ARG A 14 -28.23 2.12 19.06
CA ARG A 14 -29.60 2.41 18.60
C ARG A 14 -30.25 1.27 17.79
N GLY A 15 -29.55 0.16 17.55
CA GLY A 15 -30.05 -0.97 16.77
C GLY A 15 -30.26 -0.70 15.26
N ARG A 16 -29.85 0.46 14.73
CA ARG A 16 -30.10 0.87 13.32
C ARG A 16 -28.90 0.72 12.40
N LEU A 17 -27.83 0.08 12.87
CA LEU A 17 -26.55 -0.02 12.14
C LEU A 17 -26.71 -0.54 10.70
N TYR A 18 -27.58 -1.53 10.50
CA TYR A 18 -27.80 -2.17 9.19
C TYR A 18 -28.88 -1.50 8.34
N GLN A 19 -29.67 -0.57 8.91
CA GLN A 19 -30.74 0.11 8.17
C GLN A 19 -30.24 1.36 7.42
N CYS A 20 -29.11 1.94 7.85
CA CYS A 20 -28.57 3.16 7.25
C CYS A 20 -27.64 2.85 6.05
N ARG A 21 -28.22 2.59 4.87
CA ARG A 21 -27.49 2.45 3.58
C ARG A 21 -26.38 3.48 3.32
N PRO A 22 -26.55 4.80 3.56
CA PRO A 22 -25.46 5.77 3.33
C PRO A 22 -24.29 5.58 4.29
N PHE A 23 -24.53 5.08 5.52
CA PHE A 23 -23.48 4.82 6.49
C PHE A 23 -22.63 3.61 6.09
N LEU A 24 -23.24 2.54 5.57
CA LEU A 24 -22.51 1.38 5.06
C LEU A 24 -21.61 1.74 3.87
N TRP A 25 -22.11 2.57 2.94
CA TRP A 25 -21.30 3.07 1.82
C TRP A 25 -20.13 3.93 2.29
N PHE A 26 -20.34 4.80 3.28
CA PHE A 26 -19.27 5.60 3.87
C PHE A 26 -18.18 4.74 4.53
N VAL A 27 -18.56 3.70 5.26
CA VAL A 27 -17.61 2.75 5.88
C VAL A 27 -16.85 1.96 4.82
N PHE A 28 -17.51 1.55 3.73
CA PHE A 28 -16.88 0.86 2.61
C PHE A 28 -15.82 1.75 1.93
N CYS A 29 -16.15 3.01 1.63
CA CYS A 29 -15.20 3.97 1.07
C CYS A 29 -14.06 4.33 2.04
N MET A 30 -14.26 4.18 3.35
CA MET A 30 -13.23 4.39 4.36
C MET A 30 -12.22 3.23 4.48
N GLY A 31 -12.48 2.07 3.86
CA GLY A 31 -11.53 0.94 3.82
C GLY A 31 -10.10 1.32 3.39
N PRO A 32 -9.89 1.95 2.22
CA PRO A 32 -8.56 2.35 1.76
C PRO A 32 -7.93 3.53 2.55
N SER A 33 -8.71 4.25 3.35
CA SER A 33 -8.21 5.46 4.03
C SER A 33 -7.08 5.20 5.03
N GLY A 34 -7.03 4.02 5.64
CA GLY A 34 -5.95 3.63 6.56
C GLY A 34 -4.61 3.50 5.84
N LEU A 35 -4.59 2.90 4.64
CA LEU A 35 -3.38 2.75 3.83
C LEU A 35 -2.87 4.12 3.36
N ILE A 36 -3.78 5.00 2.92
CA ILE A 36 -3.45 6.38 2.55
C ILE A 36 -2.86 7.13 3.73
N ALA A 37 -3.43 7.00 4.93
CA ALA A 37 -2.94 7.67 6.13
C ALA A 37 -1.52 7.22 6.51
N ILE A 38 -1.23 5.91 6.42
CA ILE A 38 0.11 5.37 6.68
C ILE A 38 1.13 5.92 5.68
N LEU A 39 0.81 5.89 4.38
CA LEU A 39 1.67 6.43 3.34
C LEU A 39 1.91 7.93 3.52
N ALA A 40 0.85 8.71 3.79
CA ALA A 40 0.95 10.14 4.02
C ALA A 40 1.81 10.48 5.24
N GLY A 41 1.69 9.70 6.32
CA GLY A 41 2.55 9.84 7.50
C GLY A 41 4.02 9.62 7.15
N TRP A 42 4.32 8.53 6.43
CA TRP A 42 5.69 8.21 6.00
C TRP A 42 6.28 9.27 5.06
N PHE A 43 5.50 9.74 4.08
CA PHE A 43 5.91 10.82 3.18
C PHE A 43 6.23 12.10 3.95
N THR A 44 5.38 12.48 4.92
CA THR A 44 5.59 13.69 5.71
C THR A 44 6.90 13.60 6.51
N THR A 45 7.21 12.45 7.10
CA THR A 45 8.44 12.27 7.87
C THR A 45 9.69 12.22 7.00
N GLU A 46 9.63 11.58 5.83
CA GLU A 46 10.82 11.40 4.99
C GLU A 46 11.13 12.65 4.15
N ILE A 47 10.10 13.29 3.61
CA ILE A 47 10.25 14.53 2.84
C ILE A 47 10.54 15.71 3.77
N GLY A 48 9.92 15.76 4.96
CA GLY A 48 10.11 16.86 5.92
C GLY A 48 11.54 17.01 6.44
N ARG A 49 12.36 15.97 6.29
CA ARG A 49 13.76 15.94 6.71
C ARG A 49 14.76 16.34 5.60
N GLN A 50 14.31 16.39 4.34
CA GLN A 50 15.11 16.93 3.24
C GLN A 50 15.45 18.40 3.55
N PRO A 51 16.71 18.88 3.39
CA PRO A 51 17.79 18.33 2.57
C PRO A 51 18.83 17.45 3.31
N TRP A 52 18.49 16.95 4.50
CA TRP A 52 19.42 16.21 5.35
C TRP A 52 19.10 14.71 5.40
N VAL A 53 20.13 13.87 5.28
CA VAL A 53 20.05 12.43 5.57
C VAL A 53 20.46 12.14 7.00
N VAL A 54 21.29 12.99 7.60
CA VAL A 54 21.50 13.06 9.05
C VAL A 54 21.67 14.54 9.39
N TYR A 55 20.81 15.07 10.26
CA TYR A 55 20.84 16.49 10.61
C TYR A 55 22.23 16.92 11.08
N GLY A 56 22.77 17.96 10.43
CA GLY A 56 24.07 18.53 10.78
C GLY A 56 25.30 17.69 10.39
N LEU A 57 25.12 16.48 9.84
CA LEU A 57 26.21 15.55 9.52
C LEU A 57 26.30 15.23 8.02
N GLN A 58 25.17 14.88 7.38
CA GLN A 58 25.18 14.43 5.99
C GLN A 58 23.96 14.95 5.22
N ARG A 59 24.22 15.59 4.07
CA ARG A 59 23.18 16.07 3.14
C ARG A 59 22.81 14.97 2.14
N THR A 60 21.58 15.02 1.63
CA THR A 60 21.07 14.03 0.66
C THR A 60 21.91 13.94 -0.61
N ARG A 61 22.44 15.07 -1.08
CA ARG A 61 23.32 15.13 -2.26
C ARG A 61 24.66 14.40 -2.07
N ASP A 62 25.16 14.40 -0.84
CA ASP A 62 26.48 13.85 -0.49
C ASP A 62 26.36 12.36 -0.06
N ALA A 63 25.14 11.82 -0.04
CA ALA A 63 24.83 10.43 0.32
C ALA A 63 24.63 9.52 -0.91
N VAL A 64 24.77 10.05 -2.13
CA VAL A 64 24.60 9.28 -3.37
C VAL A 64 25.91 8.55 -3.73
N SER A 65 25.85 7.24 -3.88
CA SER A 65 26.98 6.43 -4.34
C SER A 65 27.32 6.73 -5.80
N ALA A 66 28.62 6.82 -6.13
CA ALA A 66 29.10 7.02 -7.49
C ALA A 66 28.95 5.74 -8.34
N HIS A 67 27.73 5.43 -8.77
CA HIS A 67 27.43 4.34 -9.70
C HIS A 67 27.00 4.95 -11.03
N GLY A 68 27.36 4.34 -12.16
CA GLY A 68 26.97 4.86 -13.47
C GLY A 68 25.45 4.92 -13.62
N ASP A 69 24.93 6.01 -14.20
CA ASP A 69 23.50 6.32 -14.35
C ASP A 69 22.71 5.17 -15.00
N MET A 70 23.37 4.42 -15.89
CA MET A 70 22.81 3.24 -16.56
C MET A 70 22.51 2.08 -15.58
N HIS A 71 23.37 1.84 -14.58
CA HIS A 71 23.13 0.76 -13.60
C HIS A 71 22.03 1.12 -12.59
N MET A 72 21.92 2.40 -12.19
CA MET A 72 20.83 2.85 -11.32
C MET A 72 19.47 2.75 -12.01
N SER A 73 19.37 3.21 -13.26
CA SER A 73 18.10 3.17 -14.01
C SER A 73 17.62 1.75 -14.30
N VAL A 74 18.54 0.83 -14.66
CA VAL A 74 18.20 -0.58 -14.88
C VAL A 74 17.72 -1.25 -13.58
N SER A 75 18.39 -1.02 -12.45
CA SER A 75 17.96 -1.61 -11.18
C SER A 75 16.64 -1.04 -10.68
N LEU A 76 16.41 0.27 -10.82
CA LEU A 76 15.12 0.91 -10.51
C LEU A 76 13.99 0.31 -11.35
N LEU A 77 14.20 0.14 -12.66
CA LEU A 77 13.22 -0.46 -13.55
C LEU A 77 12.91 -1.91 -13.15
N ALA A 78 13.94 -2.69 -12.82
CA ALA A 78 13.77 -4.06 -12.33
C ALA A 78 12.94 -4.10 -11.04
N PHE A 79 13.20 -3.21 -10.07
CA PHE A 79 12.39 -3.09 -8.85
C PHE A 79 10.94 -2.73 -9.15
N ILE A 80 10.68 -1.76 -10.04
CA ILE A 80 9.32 -1.38 -10.43
C ILE A 80 8.57 -2.58 -11.03
N LEU A 81 9.20 -3.33 -11.94
CA LEU A 81 8.58 -4.50 -12.58
C LEU A 81 8.26 -5.60 -11.57
N VAL A 82 9.18 -5.90 -10.65
CA VAL A 82 8.98 -6.92 -9.61
C VAL A 82 7.89 -6.50 -8.61
N TYR A 83 7.92 -5.27 -8.11
CA TYR A 83 6.88 -4.81 -7.18
C TYR A 83 5.51 -4.73 -7.86
N SER A 84 5.46 -4.29 -9.12
CA SER A 84 4.21 -4.25 -9.89
C SER A 84 3.66 -5.64 -10.17
N SER A 85 4.51 -6.65 -10.40
CA SER A 85 4.04 -8.03 -10.59
C SER A 85 3.53 -8.63 -9.28
N VAL A 86 4.18 -8.36 -8.15
CA VAL A 86 3.75 -8.87 -6.83
C VAL A 86 2.46 -8.22 -6.34
N PHE A 87 2.33 -6.90 -6.47
CA PHE A 87 1.15 -6.16 -5.96
C PHE A 87 0.03 -6.00 -6.99
N GLY A 88 0.36 -5.86 -8.28
CA GLY A 88 -0.61 -5.77 -9.38
C GLY A 88 -1.01 -7.13 -9.95
N GLY A 89 -0.20 -8.15 -9.72
CA GLY A 89 -0.29 -9.43 -10.41
C GLY A 89 -0.66 -10.61 -9.51
N GLY A 90 -1.96 -10.83 -9.37
CA GLY A 90 -2.51 -12.12 -9.78
C GLY A 90 -2.48 -12.28 -11.32
N LEU A 91 -1.44 -11.77 -12.01
CA LEU A 91 -1.29 -11.88 -13.45
C LEU A 91 -0.64 -13.23 -13.72
N PRO A 92 -1.33 -14.16 -14.40
CA PRO A 92 -0.68 -15.37 -14.86
C PRO A 92 0.44 -14.94 -15.80
N LEU A 93 1.68 -15.18 -15.38
CA LEU A 93 2.78 -15.32 -16.33
C LEU A 93 2.27 -16.27 -17.44
N PRO A 94 2.68 -16.09 -18.72
CA PRO A 94 2.40 -17.04 -19.80
C PRO A 94 2.96 -18.48 -19.59
N GLY A 95 3.29 -18.86 -18.35
CA GLY A 95 3.63 -20.21 -17.89
C GLY A 95 3.15 -20.55 -16.46
N ALA A 96 2.37 -19.69 -15.79
CA ALA A 96 1.88 -19.94 -14.42
C ALA A 96 0.40 -20.38 -14.35
N ALA A 97 -0.16 -20.84 -15.47
CA ALA A 97 -1.50 -21.44 -15.52
C ALA A 97 -1.54 -22.89 -14.98
N ASP A 98 -0.40 -23.51 -14.68
CA ASP A 98 -0.32 -24.95 -14.37
C ASP A 98 -0.59 -25.32 -12.89
N GLN A 99 -0.55 -24.37 -11.94
CA GLN A 99 -0.72 -24.70 -10.51
C GLN A 99 -2.18 -24.68 -10.01
N LYS A 100 -3.15 -24.20 -10.81
CA LYS A 100 -4.57 -24.17 -10.40
C LYS A 100 -5.30 -25.50 -10.61
N GLY A 101 -4.77 -26.42 -11.41
CA GLY A 101 -5.37 -27.73 -11.68
C GLY A 101 -5.08 -28.81 -10.62
N ALA A 102 -3.99 -28.69 -9.86
CA ALA A 102 -3.60 -29.70 -8.87
C ALA A 102 -4.42 -29.61 -7.56
N SER A 103 -4.82 -28.40 -7.15
CA SER A 103 -5.57 -28.21 -5.89
C SER A 103 -7.03 -28.68 -5.97
N ALA A 104 -7.62 -28.78 -7.17
CA ALA A 104 -9.01 -29.22 -7.35
C ALA A 104 -9.18 -30.75 -7.31
N ARG A 105 -8.11 -31.52 -7.55
CA ARG A 105 -8.15 -33.00 -7.54
C ARG A 105 -7.88 -33.63 -6.17
N ALA A 106 -7.42 -32.86 -5.18
CA ALA A 106 -7.20 -33.34 -3.82
C ALA A 106 -8.48 -33.37 -2.96
N CYS A 107 -9.59 -32.81 -3.45
CA CYS A 107 -10.90 -32.82 -2.79
C CYS A 107 -11.96 -33.64 -3.55
N ALA A 108 -11.57 -34.43 -4.56
CA ALA A 108 -12.46 -35.33 -5.30
C ALA A 108 -12.18 -36.79 -4.95
#